data_AF-A0A9I9CCQ9-F1
#
_entry.id   AF-A0A9I9CCQ9-F1
#
_cell.length_a   1.000
_cell.length_b   1.000
_cell.length_c   1.000
_cell.angle_alpha   90.00
_cell.angle_beta   90.00
_cell.angle_gamma   90.00
#
_symmetry.space_group_name_H-M   'P 1'
#
loop_
_entity.id
_entity.type
_entity.pdbx_description
1 polymer ?
#
loop_
_entity_poly.entity_id
_entity_poly.type
_entity_poly.pdbx_seq_one_letter_code
_entity_poly.pdbx_strand_id
1 'polypeptide(L)'
;MSDSADHRLPPPPFSRPFPLYKQHSWSPDADRDQAWVRRKTQSKMRRSKSVTDDDLEELKACVELGFGFNSPEVDPRLCETFPALGFYHAVNKQYNRTLSNSSASLCSSPVSDSVSPSADGSPAAIISHG
;
A
#
# COMPACT_ATOMS: atom_id res chain seq x y z
N MET A 1 26.45 36.92 62.82
CA MET A 1 26.16 35.50 62.53
C MET A 1 24.76 35.23 63.03
N SER A 2 23.77 35.34 62.14
CA SER A 2 22.41 34.86 62.42
C SER A 2 21.94 34.15 61.17
N ASP A 3 21.91 32.82 61.29
CA ASP A 3 21.47 31.86 60.29
C ASP A 3 19.95 31.99 60.11
N SER A 4 19.49 32.43 58.94
CA SER A 4 18.07 32.40 58.59
C SER A 4 17.73 30.98 58.15
N ALA A 5 17.13 30.21 59.05
CA ALA A 5 16.59 28.89 58.74
C ALA A 5 15.43 29.02 57.74
N ASP A 6 15.69 28.61 56.51
CA ASP A 6 14.73 28.51 55.42
C ASP A 6 13.71 27.40 55.74
N HIS A 7 12.51 27.77 56.19
CA HIS A 7 11.42 26.83 56.46
C HIS A 7 10.76 26.39 55.15
N ARG A 8 11.39 25.48 54.41
CA ARG A 8 10.73 24.77 53.30
C ARG A 8 9.67 23.81 53.85
N LEU A 9 8.41 24.12 53.59
CA LEU A 9 7.29 23.20 53.83
C LEU A 9 7.40 21.96 52.92
N PRO A 10 7.01 20.77 53.39
CA PRO A 10 6.98 19.56 52.56
C PRO A 10 5.90 19.67 51.47
N PRO A 11 6.13 19.07 50.28
CA PRO A 11 5.13 19.05 49.22
C PRO A 11 3.86 18.33 49.70
N PRO A 12 2.66 18.81 49.29
CA PRO A 12 1.41 18.17 49.68
C PRO A 12 1.37 16.73 49.17
N PRO A 13 0.75 15.80 49.92
CA PRO A 13 0.65 14.41 49.51
C PRO A 13 -0.10 14.32 48.18
N PHE A 14 0.50 13.64 47.20
CA PHE A 14 -0.07 13.43 45.88
C PHE A 14 -1.48 12.83 46.01
N SER A 15 -2.49 13.61 45.63
CA SER A 15 -3.87 13.16 45.50
C SER A 15 -3.89 11.93 44.59
N ARG A 16 -4.32 10.79 45.10
CA ARG A 16 -4.50 9.57 44.28
C ARG A 16 -5.41 9.95 43.10
N PRO A 17 -5.07 9.63 41.84
CA PRO A 17 -5.96 9.91 40.73
C PRO A 17 -7.26 9.14 40.98
N PHE A 18 -8.37 9.88 41.02
CA PHE A 18 -9.70 9.29 41.12
C PHE A 18 -9.91 8.31 39.96
N PRO A 19 -10.55 7.14 40.19
CA PRO A 19 -10.88 6.22 39.11
C PRO A 19 -11.72 6.97 38.06
N LEU A 20 -11.21 7.04 36.82
CA LEU A 20 -11.97 7.63 35.73
C LEU A 20 -13.18 6.74 35.44
N TYR A 21 -14.37 7.26 35.70
CA TYR A 21 -15.62 6.62 35.34
C TYR A 21 -15.69 6.50 33.81
N LYS A 22 -15.69 5.27 33.28
CA LYS A 22 -15.83 5.03 31.85
C LYS A 22 -17.25 5.39 31.42
N GLN A 23 -17.40 6.60 30.91
CA GLN A 23 -18.62 7.02 30.23
C GLN A 23 -18.74 6.19 28.94
N HIS A 24 -19.56 5.15 28.96
CA HIS A 24 -19.95 4.40 27.77
C HIS A 24 -20.92 5.26 26.94
N SER A 25 -20.39 6.32 26.31
CA SER A 25 -21.17 7.25 25.48
C SER A 25 -21.54 6.70 24.10
N TRP A 26 -21.12 5.48 23.79
CA TRP A 26 -21.45 4.80 22.55
C TRP A 26 -22.62 3.88 22.84
N SER A 27 -23.81 4.23 22.32
CA SER A 27 -24.92 3.27 22.24
C SER A 27 -24.44 2.04 21.48
N PRO A 28 -24.81 0.81 21.89
CA PRO A 28 -24.56 -0.39 21.10
C PRO A 28 -25.15 -0.20 19.70
N ASP A 29 -24.29 -0.05 18.70
CA ASP A 29 -24.69 0.08 17.30
C ASP A 29 -24.93 -1.32 16.74
N ALA A 30 -26.08 -1.88 17.10
CA ALA A 30 -26.47 -3.23 16.70
C ALA A 30 -26.55 -3.38 15.18
N ASP A 31 -26.93 -2.30 14.47
CA ASP A 31 -27.01 -2.30 13.01
C ASP A 31 -25.62 -2.38 12.38
N ARG A 32 -24.65 -1.63 12.92
CA ARG A 32 -23.25 -1.73 12.52
C ARG A 32 -22.68 -3.12 12.79
N ASP A 33 -22.92 -3.69 13.97
CA ASP A 33 -22.42 -5.03 14.32
C ASP A 33 -23.01 -6.10 13.38
N GLN A 34 -24.30 -5.99 13.07
CA GLN A 34 -24.95 -6.89 12.11
C GLN A 34 -24.39 -6.72 10.69
N ALA A 35 -24.18 -5.48 10.22
CA ALA A 35 -23.59 -5.21 8.92
C ALA A 35 -22.16 -5.79 8.82
N TRP A 36 -21.36 -5.68 9.87
CA TRP A 36 -20.03 -6.26 9.93
C TRP A 36 -20.05 -7.79 9.91
N VAL A 37 -20.94 -8.43 10.67
CA VAL A 37 -21.10 -9.90 10.66
C VAL A 37 -21.54 -10.40 9.28
N ARG A 38 -22.47 -9.71 8.61
CA ARG A 38 -22.91 -10.03 7.24
C ARG A 38 -21.73 -9.95 6.27
N ARG A 39 -20.95 -8.86 6.32
CA ARG A 39 -19.75 -8.68 5.47
C ARG A 39 -18.71 -9.76 5.72
N LYS A 40 -18.43 -10.09 6.98
CA LYS A 40 -17.46 -11.13 7.35
C LYS A 40 -17.88 -12.52 6.85
N THR A 41 -19.18 -12.80 6.86
CA THR A 41 -19.73 -14.05 6.32
C THR A 41 -19.62 -14.09 4.79
N GLN A 42 -19.90 -12.97 4.12
CA GLN A 42 -19.71 -12.83 2.67
C GLN A 42 -18.24 -12.98 2.26
N SER A 43 -17.30 -12.38 2.99
CA SER A 43 -15.85 -12.55 2.79
C SER A 43 -15.42 -14.03 2.87
N LYS A 44 -15.92 -14.79 3.85
CA LYS A 44 -15.65 -16.25 3.94
C LYS A 44 -16.22 -17.05 2.76
N MET A 45 -17.34 -16.61 2.20
CA MET A 45 -17.98 -17.25 1.04
C MET A 45 -17.30 -16.87 -0.28
N ARG A 46 -16.71 -15.67 -0.34
CA ARG A 46 -15.84 -15.18 -1.43
C ARG A 46 -14.41 -15.72 -1.37
N ARG A 47 -14.18 -16.80 -0.63
CA ARG A 47 -12.90 -17.52 -0.62
C ARG A 47 -12.56 -18.18 -1.97
N SER A 48 -13.48 -18.12 -2.95
CA SER A 48 -13.12 -18.15 -4.37
C SER A 48 -12.23 -16.93 -4.66
N LYS A 49 -10.91 -17.15 -4.76
CA LYS A 49 -9.79 -16.17 -4.76
C LYS A 49 -9.80 -15.14 -5.91
N SER A 50 -10.95 -14.75 -6.43
CA SER A 50 -11.09 -13.73 -7.46
C SER A 50 -11.14 -12.35 -6.81
N VAL A 51 -10.21 -11.48 -7.20
CA VAL A 51 -10.30 -10.03 -6.93
C VAL A 51 -11.43 -9.45 -7.79
N THR A 52 -12.27 -8.60 -7.19
CA THR A 52 -13.35 -7.89 -7.89
C THR A 52 -13.05 -6.40 -8.04
N ASP A 53 -13.83 -5.70 -8.86
CA ASP A 53 -13.65 -4.27 -9.12
C ASP A 53 -13.86 -3.43 -7.85
N ASP A 54 -14.87 -3.78 -7.04
CA ASP A 54 -15.10 -3.18 -5.72
C ASP A 54 -13.85 -3.30 -4.83
N ASP A 55 -13.17 -4.46 -4.83
CA ASP A 55 -11.95 -4.65 -4.04
C ASP A 55 -10.80 -3.71 -4.50
N LEU A 56 -10.75 -3.38 -5.79
CA LEU A 56 -9.76 -2.44 -6.34
C LEU A 56 -10.09 -0.99 -5.95
N GLU A 57 -11.37 -0.62 -5.99
CA GLU A 57 -11.84 0.70 -5.56
C GLU A 57 -11.61 0.91 -4.05
N GLU A 58 -11.90 -0.08 -3.21
CA GLU A 58 -11.63 -0.03 -1.78
C GLU A 58 -10.13 0.16 -1.49
N LEU A 59 -9.26 -0.61 -2.16
CA LEU A 59 -7.82 -0.46 -2.03
C LEU A 59 -7.34 0.92 -2.49
N LYS A 60 -7.85 1.41 -3.61
CA LYS A 60 -7.54 2.74 -4.15
C LYS A 60 -7.96 3.84 -3.16
N ALA A 61 -9.19 3.80 -2.65
CA ALA A 61 -9.68 4.74 -1.66
C ALA A 61 -8.81 4.76 -0.39
N CYS A 62 -8.30 3.60 0.05
CA CYS A 62 -7.36 3.54 1.16
C CYS A 62 -6.04 4.27 0.84
N VAL A 63 -5.49 4.07 -0.36
CA VAL A 63 -4.28 4.79 -0.78
C VAL A 63 -4.53 6.30 -0.90
N GLU A 64 -5.66 6.71 -1.46
CA GLU A 64 -6.05 8.13 -1.58
C GLU A 64 -6.24 8.82 -0.23
N LEU A 65 -6.72 8.08 0.77
CA LEU A 65 -6.83 8.55 2.15
C LEU A 65 -5.47 8.65 2.87
N GLY A 66 -4.39 8.15 2.25
CA GLY A 66 -3.03 8.23 2.77
C GLY A 66 -2.54 6.97 3.48
N PHE A 67 -3.25 5.84 3.39
CA PHE A 67 -2.73 4.57 3.88
C PHE A 67 -1.65 4.02 2.94
N GLY A 68 -0.55 3.55 3.52
CA GLY A 68 0.57 2.97 2.77
C GLY A 68 0.66 1.45 2.94
N PHE A 69 1.05 0.76 1.86
CA PHE A 69 1.23 -0.70 1.82
C PHE A 69 2.62 -1.08 1.30
N ASN A 70 3.65 -0.33 1.65
CA ASN A 70 5.03 -0.51 1.15
C ASN A 70 5.90 -1.42 2.04
N SER A 71 5.29 -2.18 2.94
CA SER A 71 6.01 -3.16 3.76
C SER A 71 6.71 -4.19 2.87
N PRO A 72 7.97 -4.58 3.16
CA PRO A 72 8.69 -5.60 2.40
C PRO A 72 7.99 -6.97 2.45
N GLU A 73 7.23 -7.21 3.53
CA GLU A 73 6.41 -8.40 3.72
C GLU A 73 4.92 -8.03 3.82
N VAL A 74 4.08 -8.81 3.17
CA VAL A 74 2.63 -8.61 3.14
C VAL A 74 2.01 -9.20 4.40
N ASP A 75 1.31 -8.41 5.23
CA ASP A 75 0.60 -8.94 6.40
C ASP A 75 -0.56 -9.84 5.93
N PRO A 76 -0.55 -11.14 6.27
CA PRO A 76 -1.62 -12.06 5.88
C PRO A 76 -3.01 -11.61 6.35
N ARG A 77 -3.11 -10.95 7.50
CA ARG A 77 -4.39 -10.45 8.04
C ARG A 77 -4.91 -9.26 7.25
N LEU A 78 -4.01 -8.45 6.68
CA LEU A 78 -4.39 -7.39 5.76
C LEU A 78 -4.87 -7.97 4.44
N CYS A 79 -4.25 -9.03 3.92
CA CYS A 79 -4.77 -9.72 2.72
C CYS A 79 -6.14 -10.38 2.93
N GLU A 80 -6.44 -10.86 4.13
CA GLU A 80 -7.78 -11.35 4.47
C GLU A 80 -8.83 -10.23 4.46
N THR A 81 -8.42 -9.01 4.79
CA THR A 81 -9.31 -7.84 4.85
C THR A 81 -9.42 -7.14 3.49
N PHE A 82 -8.33 -7.10 2.73
CA PHE A 82 -8.20 -6.46 1.43
C PHE A 82 -7.72 -7.49 0.40
N PRO A 83 -8.66 -8.18 -0.30
CA PRO A 83 -8.31 -9.22 -1.27
C PRO A 83 -7.42 -8.71 -2.41
N ALA A 84 -7.59 -7.45 -2.83
CA ALA A 84 -6.79 -6.80 -3.85
C ALA A 84 -5.33 -6.52 -3.45
N LEU A 85 -5.02 -6.53 -2.14
CA LEU A 85 -3.69 -6.17 -1.63
C LEU A 85 -2.59 -7.12 -2.13
N GLY A 86 -2.90 -8.42 -2.19
CA GLY A 86 -1.95 -9.41 -2.70
C GLY A 86 -1.63 -9.18 -4.19
N PHE A 87 -2.63 -8.80 -4.98
CA PHE A 87 -2.45 -8.45 -6.39
C PHE A 87 -1.59 -7.19 -6.56
N TYR A 88 -1.87 -6.13 -5.79
CA TYR A 88 -1.08 -4.89 -5.79
C TYR A 88 0.41 -5.16 -5.53
N HIS A 89 0.73 -5.93 -4.50
CA HIS A 89 2.14 -6.27 -4.20
C HIS A 89 2.82 -7.05 -5.31
N ALA A 90 2.12 -8.02 -5.93
CA ALA A 90 2.68 -8.80 -7.03
C ALA A 90 3.01 -7.92 -8.25
N VAL A 91 2.08 -7.05 -8.65
CA VAL A 91 2.27 -6.12 -9.77
C VAL A 91 3.34 -5.10 -9.46
N ASN A 92 3.30 -4.49 -8.27
CA ASN A 92 4.29 -3.50 -7.86
C ASN A 92 5.70 -4.10 -7.78
N LYS A 93 5.85 -5.33 -7.26
CA LYS A 93 7.13 -6.04 -7.24
C LYS A 93 7.66 -6.30 -8.65
N GLN A 94 6.80 -6.73 -9.57
CA GLN A 94 7.20 -6.94 -10.97
C GLN A 94 7.63 -5.63 -11.63
N TYR A 95 6.86 -4.56 -11.44
CA TYR A 95 7.17 -3.23 -11.97
C TYR A 95 8.54 -2.73 -11.49
N ASN A 96 8.80 -2.78 -10.18
CA ASN A 96 10.07 -2.37 -9.59
C ASN A 96 11.25 -3.24 -10.07
N ARG A 97 11.01 -4.55 -10.25
CA ARG A 97 12.03 -5.47 -10.79
C ARG A 97 12.38 -5.12 -12.23
N THR A 98 11.39 -4.90 -13.10
CA THR A 98 11.61 -4.51 -14.49
C THR A 98 12.34 -3.17 -14.58
N LEU A 99 11.92 -2.19 -13.79
CA LEU A 99 12.56 -0.86 -13.76
C LEU A 99 14.03 -0.97 -13.35
N SER A 100 14.33 -1.79 -12.34
CA SER A 100 15.69 -2.05 -11.87
C SER A 100 16.52 -2.81 -12.92
N ASN A 101 15.91 -3.74 -13.67
CA ASN A 101 16.58 -4.49 -14.73
C ASN A 101 16.88 -3.64 -15.98
N SER A 102 16.04 -2.65 -16.29
CA SER A 102 16.31 -1.67 -17.36
C SER A 102 17.51 -0.76 -17.04
N SER A 103 17.79 -0.51 -15.76
CA SER A 103 19.03 0.17 -15.34
C SER A 103 20.26 -0.73 -15.45
N ALA A 104 20.11 -2.05 -15.37
CA ALA A 104 21.20 -3.02 -15.49
C ALA A 104 21.49 -3.47 -16.93
N SER A 105 20.55 -3.28 -17.88
CA SER A 105 20.76 -3.64 -19.30
C SER A 105 21.56 -2.61 -20.10
N LEU A 106 21.88 -1.44 -19.53
CA LEU A 106 22.70 -0.42 -20.20
C LEU A 106 24.22 -0.62 -20.02
N CYS A 107 24.65 -1.61 -19.23
CA CYS A 107 26.07 -1.86 -18.92
C CYS A 107 26.65 -3.14 -19.53
N SER A 108 25.93 -3.83 -20.42
CA SER A 108 26.45 -4.98 -21.17
C SER A 108 26.53 -4.66 -22.66
N SER A 109 27.50 -3.83 -23.06
CA SER A 109 27.91 -3.67 -24.46
C SER A 109 28.86 -4.80 -24.86
N PRO A 110 28.51 -5.70 -25.78
CA PRO A 110 29.51 -6.33 -26.63
C PRO A 110 29.93 -5.32 -27.71
N VAL A 111 31.19 -4.93 -27.63
CA VAL A 111 31.96 -4.16 -28.60
C VAL A 111 32.29 -5.01 -29.83
N SER A 112 32.22 -4.39 -31.02
CA SER A 112 32.84 -4.79 -32.31
C SER A 112 32.40 -6.12 -32.97
N ASP A 113 32.37 -6.29 -34.30
CA ASP A 113 32.99 -5.55 -35.39
C ASP A 113 32.27 -5.79 -36.75
N SER A 114 32.19 -4.74 -37.56
CA SER A 114 32.32 -4.64 -39.03
C SER A 114 31.81 -5.75 -39.99
N VAL A 115 30.88 -5.40 -40.90
CA VAL A 115 31.16 -5.23 -42.36
C VAL A 115 29.96 -4.58 -43.09
N SER A 116 30.33 -3.73 -44.05
CA SER A 116 29.58 -2.73 -44.82
C SER A 116 28.63 -3.27 -45.93
N PRO A 117 27.89 -2.39 -46.65
CA PRO A 117 26.58 -2.66 -47.27
C PRO A 117 26.66 -2.95 -48.78
N SER A 118 25.67 -3.66 -49.34
CA SER A 118 25.26 -3.55 -50.76
C SER A 118 24.01 -4.39 -51.08
N ALA A 119 23.00 -3.72 -51.64
CA ALA A 119 22.03 -4.18 -52.66
C ALA A 119 20.95 -3.08 -52.72
N ASP A 120 21.22 -1.96 -53.39
CA ASP A 120 21.00 -1.75 -54.82
C ASP A 120 19.58 -2.16 -55.28
N GLY A 121 18.81 -1.15 -55.73
CA GLY A 121 17.44 -1.34 -56.21
C GLY A 121 16.50 -0.16 -55.96
N SER A 122 16.91 1.05 -56.34
CA SER A 122 16.00 2.20 -56.52
C SER A 122 15.51 2.24 -57.98
N PRO A 123 14.60 3.13 -58.39
CA PRO A 123 13.14 3.16 -58.21
C PRO A 123 12.41 2.96 -59.57
N ALA A 124 11.12 2.59 -59.58
CA ALA A 124 10.31 2.69 -60.79
C ALA A 124 8.91 3.23 -60.48
N ALA A 125 8.61 4.37 -61.09
CA ALA A 125 7.31 5.06 -61.09
C ALA A 125 6.32 4.41 -62.09
N ILE A 126 5.11 5.03 -62.17
CA ILE A 126 4.06 4.96 -63.21
C ILE A 126 3.29 3.62 -63.33
N ILE A 127 1.96 3.59 -63.15
CA ILE A 127 0.94 3.81 -64.21
C ILE A 127 -0.46 4.09 -63.59
N SER A 128 -1.20 5.00 -64.24
CA SER A 128 -2.61 5.39 -64.05
C SER A 128 -3.59 4.46 -64.81
N HIS A 129 -4.80 4.21 -64.30
CA HIS A 129 -6.12 4.48 -64.95
C HIS A 129 -7.29 3.73 -64.25
N GLY A 130 -8.45 4.37 -64.14
CA GLY A 130 -9.73 3.77 -63.76
C GLY A 130 -10.74 4.79 -63.25
#